data_AF-A0AAN8SZL8-F1
#
_entry.id   AF-A0AAN8SZL8-F1
#
_cell.length_a   1.000
_cell.length_b   1.000
_cell.length_c   1.000
_cell.angle_alpha   90.00
_cell.angle_beta   90.00
_cell.angle_gamma   90.00
#
_symmetry.space_group_name_H-M   'P 1'
#
loop_
_entity.id
_entity.type
_entity.pdbx_description
1 polymer ?
#
loop_
_entity_poly.entity_id
_entity_poly.type
_entity_poly.pdbx_seq_one_letter_code
_entity_poly.pdbx_strand_id
1 'polypeptide(L)'
;MSSSGEDFSQFGISVEEKDNLVAEVIRYVLFKSEQSSGCPIKREELTQLITGKNYRQRNLPAFVINEAKSKLSSIFGFEMRELQLAHSSAPQNPRSSQQVTADAKSYILGSQLPADVYKAFVEDENKSHVTALTFVVSSIVCLAGGKINEAYICCYQCVEKKSLASFETTGIV
;
A
#
# COMPACT_ATOMS: atom_id res chain seq x y z
N MET A 1 20.53 17.02 4.12
CA MET A 1 20.05 16.94 5.52
C MET A 1 18.77 16.11 5.47
N SER A 2 18.62 14.91 6.02
CA SER A 2 19.28 14.24 7.13
C SER A 2 19.53 12.76 6.81
N SER A 3 20.55 12.21 7.46
CA SER A 3 20.97 10.80 7.42
C SER A 3 19.83 9.85 7.80
N SER A 4 19.49 8.91 6.91
CA SER A 4 18.71 7.70 7.21
C SER A 4 19.48 6.46 6.73
N GLY A 5 20.77 6.43 7.06
CA GLY A 5 21.65 5.27 6.86
C GLY A 5 21.79 4.48 8.15
N GLU A 6 20.68 4.20 8.85
CA GLU A 6 20.68 3.28 10.00
C GLU A 6 20.74 1.84 9.48
N ASP A 7 21.98 1.40 9.24
CA ASP A 7 22.52 0.03 9.27
C ASP A 7 21.57 -1.13 8.94
N PHE A 8 21.25 -1.24 7.65
CA PHE A 8 20.61 -2.42 7.04
C PHE A 8 21.35 -3.74 7.31
N SER A 9 22.65 -3.66 7.59
CA SER A 9 23.52 -4.80 7.94
C SER A 9 23.17 -5.44 9.30
N GLN A 10 22.48 -4.72 10.18
CA GLN A 10 22.14 -5.19 11.54
C GLN A 10 21.23 -6.42 11.51
N PHE A 11 20.42 -6.54 10.45
CA PHE A 11 19.44 -7.61 10.33
C PHE A 11 19.98 -8.87 9.61
N GLY A 12 21.20 -8.82 9.05
CA GLY A 12 21.79 -9.98 8.36
C GLY A 12 20.99 -10.49 7.16
N ILE A 13 20.13 -9.63 6.58
CA ILE A 13 19.31 -9.89 5.39
C ILE A 13 19.82 -9.08 4.20
N SER A 14 19.61 -9.58 2.99
CA SER A 14 19.99 -8.85 1.78
C SER A 14 19.04 -7.66 1.53
N VAL A 15 19.48 -6.70 0.72
CA VAL A 15 18.67 -5.54 0.35
C VAL A 15 17.43 -5.98 -0.43
N GLU A 16 17.59 -6.94 -1.34
CA GLU A 16 16.53 -7.50 -2.18
C GLU A 16 15.49 -8.23 -1.33
N GLU A 17 15.94 -9.00 -0.33
CA GLU A 17 15.06 -9.71 0.59
C GLU A 17 14.27 -8.74 1.47
N LYS A 18 14.90 -7.67 1.94
CA LYS A 18 14.21 -6.57 2.63
C LYS A 18 13.13 -5.95 1.74
N ASP A 19 13.49 -5.59 0.50
CA ASP A 19 12.53 -4.96 -0.41
C ASP A 19 11.37 -5.90 -0.76
N ASN A 20 11.60 -7.20 -0.80
CA ASN A 20 10.56 -8.21 -0.93
C ASN A 20 9.59 -8.18 0.27
N LEU A 21 10.10 -8.16 1.51
CA LEU A 21 9.27 -8.07 2.72
C LEU A 21 8.45 -6.78 2.75
N VAL A 22 9.07 -5.65 2.40
CA VAL A 22 8.38 -4.36 2.35
C VAL A 22 7.28 -4.39 1.28
N ALA A 23 7.58 -4.91 0.09
CA ALA A 23 6.60 -5.06 -0.99
C ALA A 23 5.44 -5.96 -0.60
N GLU A 24 5.70 -7.04 0.13
CA GLU A 24 4.68 -7.96 0.63
C GLU A 24 3.76 -7.30 1.65
N VAL A 25 4.31 -6.52 2.60
CA VAL A 25 3.51 -5.73 3.55
C VAL A 25 2.65 -4.70 2.83
N ILE A 26 3.21 -3.95 1.87
CA ILE A 26 2.47 -2.97 1.06
C ILE A 26 1.32 -3.65 0.35
N ARG A 27 1.61 -4.77 -0.34
CA ARG A 27 0.61 -5.56 -1.05
C ARG A 27 -0.49 -6.02 -0.13
N TYR A 28 -0.14 -6.61 1.01
CA TYR A 28 -1.09 -7.09 2.00
C TYR A 28 -2.01 -5.95 2.48
N VAL A 29 -1.44 -4.81 2.86
CA VAL A 29 -2.20 -3.67 3.38
C VAL A 29 -3.19 -3.14 2.35
N LEU A 30 -2.78 -2.97 1.08
CA LEU A 30 -3.65 -2.50 0.00
C LEU A 30 -4.83 -3.45 -0.27
N PHE A 31 -4.56 -4.75 -0.37
CA PHE A 31 -5.64 -5.72 -0.64
C PHE A 31 -6.53 -5.96 0.56
N LYS A 32 -5.96 -5.93 1.76
CA LYS A 32 -6.71 -6.11 3.00
C LYS A 32 -7.64 -4.93 3.24
N SER A 33 -7.17 -3.69 3.05
CA SER A 33 -7.98 -2.49 3.27
C SER A 33 -9.23 -2.47 2.40
N GLU A 34 -9.11 -2.86 1.13
CA GLU A 34 -10.25 -2.96 0.21
C GLU A 34 -11.20 -4.10 0.59
N GLN A 35 -10.68 -5.31 0.83
CA GLN A 35 -11.51 -6.46 1.19
C GLN A 35 -12.26 -6.28 2.51
N SER A 36 -11.65 -5.61 3.49
CA SER A 36 -12.26 -5.38 4.79
C SER A 36 -12.98 -4.03 4.89
N SER A 37 -13.26 -3.35 3.78
CA SER A 37 -14.02 -2.08 3.75
C SER A 37 -13.48 -1.02 4.72
N GLY A 38 -12.15 -0.88 4.79
CA GLY A 38 -11.49 0.09 5.68
C GLY A 38 -11.37 -0.31 7.15
N CYS A 39 -11.68 -1.57 7.52
CA CYS A 39 -11.44 -2.05 8.89
C CYS A 39 -9.96 -1.97 9.30
N PRO A 40 -9.65 -1.63 10.56
CA PRO A 40 -8.26 -1.56 11.03
C PRO A 40 -7.55 -2.92 10.95
N ILE A 41 -6.33 -2.92 10.41
CA ILE A 41 -5.44 -4.08 10.30
C ILE A 41 -4.63 -4.20 11.59
N LYS A 42 -4.64 -5.36 12.26
CA LYS A 42 -3.86 -5.53 13.50
C LYS A 42 -2.36 -5.58 13.21
N ARG A 43 -1.56 -4.97 14.09
CA ARG A 43 -0.10 -5.06 14.02
C ARG A 43 0.41 -6.49 14.06
N GLU A 44 -0.27 -7.36 14.80
CA GLU A 44 0.06 -8.77 14.88
C GLU A 44 -0.06 -9.47 13.52
N GLU A 45 -1.07 -9.13 12.70
CA GLU A 45 -1.21 -9.70 11.34
C GLU A 45 -0.01 -9.34 10.45
N LEU A 46 0.45 -8.09 10.52
CA LEU A 46 1.63 -7.63 9.78
C LEU A 46 2.93 -8.23 10.33
N THR A 47 2.99 -8.39 11.65
CA THR A 47 4.16 -8.98 12.32
C THR A 47 4.30 -10.45 11.94
N GLN A 48 3.20 -11.21 11.94
CA GLN A 48 3.15 -12.61 11.51
C GLN A 48 3.50 -12.78 10.03
N LEU A 49 3.07 -11.85 9.16
CA LEU A 49 3.43 -11.86 7.75
C LEU A 49 4.95 -11.79 7.55
N ILE A 50 5.64 -11.01 8.39
CA ILE A 50 7.09 -10.83 8.33
C ILE A 50 7.80 -11.99 9.03
N THR A 51 7.44 -12.33 10.27
CA THR A 51 8.13 -13.34 11.09
C THR A 51 7.82 -14.78 10.68
N GLY A 52 6.72 -15.02 9.96
CA GLY A 52 6.32 -16.33 9.44
C GLY A 52 7.34 -16.98 8.50
N LYS A 53 8.30 -16.20 7.99
CA LYS A 53 9.45 -16.67 7.19
C LYS A 53 10.67 -17.10 8.03
N ASN A 54 10.49 -17.32 9.33
CA ASN A 54 11.51 -17.73 10.31
C ASN A 54 12.57 -16.68 10.69
N TYR A 55 12.31 -15.39 10.47
CA TYR A 55 13.20 -14.35 10.99
C TYR A 55 13.08 -14.25 12.51
N ARG A 56 14.21 -14.42 13.21
CA ARG A 56 14.25 -14.40 14.68
C ARG A 56 14.43 -13.00 15.29
N GLN A 57 14.57 -11.98 14.44
CA GLN A 57 14.88 -10.64 14.90
C GLN A 57 13.64 -9.86 15.29
N ARG A 58 13.57 -9.49 16.57
CA ARG A 58 12.41 -8.81 17.16
C ARG A 58 12.15 -7.41 16.59
N ASN A 59 13.19 -6.74 16.08
CA ASN A 59 13.10 -5.36 15.57
C ASN A 59 12.75 -5.30 14.08
N LEU A 60 12.93 -6.40 13.34
CA LEU A 60 12.71 -6.45 11.90
C LEU A 60 11.26 -6.06 11.51
N PRO A 61 10.21 -6.57 12.18
CA PRO A 61 8.84 -6.20 11.80
C PRO A 61 8.55 -4.71 11.93
N ALA A 62 9.02 -4.08 13.01
CA ALA A 62 8.84 -2.65 13.22
C ALA A 62 9.51 -1.83 12.10
N PHE A 63 10.73 -2.23 11.72
CA PHE A 63 11.50 -1.58 10.68
C PHE A 63 10.83 -1.70 9.30
N VAL A 64 10.44 -2.91 8.91
CA VAL A 64 9.75 -3.17 7.62
C VAL A 64 8.42 -2.42 7.55
N ILE A 65 7.64 -2.37 8.64
CA ILE A 65 6.38 -1.63 8.69
C ILE A 65 6.62 -0.12 8.53
N ASN A 66 7.65 0.44 9.17
CA ASN A 66 7.99 1.86 9.03
C ASN A 66 8.43 2.20 7.59
N GLU A 67 9.23 1.35 6.97
CA GLU A 67 9.65 1.50 5.59
C GLU A 67 8.44 1.42 4.64
N ALA A 68 7.55 0.45 4.87
CA ALA A 68 6.31 0.31 4.10
C ALA A 68 5.41 1.55 4.22
N LYS A 69 5.29 2.13 5.42
CA LYS A 69 4.56 3.39 5.64
C LYS A 69 5.16 4.55 4.83
N SER A 70 6.48 4.66 4.81
CA SER A 70 7.19 5.67 4.01
C SER A 70 6.92 5.49 2.52
N LYS A 71 7.06 4.26 1.99
CA LYS A 71 6.80 3.96 0.57
C LYS A 71 5.33 4.13 0.19
N LEU A 72 4.38 3.77 1.05
CA LEU A 72 2.94 4.00 0.84
C LEU A 72 2.63 5.49 0.67
N SER A 73 3.24 6.33 1.51
CA SER A 73 3.11 7.78 1.43
C SER A 73 3.75 8.33 0.16
N SER A 74 5.02 7.98 -0.09
CA SER A 74 5.81 8.59 -1.16
C SER A 74 5.42 8.14 -2.57
N ILE A 75 4.97 6.90 -2.73
CA ILE A 75 4.70 6.30 -4.05
C ILE A 75 3.22 6.32 -4.35
N PHE A 76 2.39 5.89 -3.39
CA PHE A 76 0.96 5.68 -3.62
C PHE A 76 0.07 6.80 -3.09
N GLY A 77 0.62 7.76 -2.34
CA GLY A 77 -0.16 8.83 -1.73
C GLY A 77 -1.12 8.33 -0.65
N PHE A 78 -0.81 7.22 0.01
CA PHE A 78 -1.57 6.70 1.15
C PHE A 78 -0.86 6.98 2.47
N GLU A 79 -1.61 7.42 3.47
CA GLU A 79 -1.18 7.50 4.86
C GLU A 79 -1.56 6.21 5.60
N MET A 80 -0.56 5.49 6.11
CA MET A 80 -0.79 4.40 7.06
C MET A 80 -0.71 4.95 8.49
N ARG A 81 -1.86 5.07 9.15
CA ARG A 81 -1.98 5.64 10.50
C ARG A 81 -2.10 4.54 11.55
N GLU A 82 -1.30 4.65 12.61
CA GLU A 82 -1.39 3.77 13.77
C GLU A 82 -2.50 4.25 14.70
N LEU A 83 -3.41 3.35 15.05
CA LEU A 83 -4.41 3.50 16.09
C LEU A 83 -3.98 2.66 17.29
N GLN A 84 -3.98 3.27 18.47
CA GLN A 84 -3.90 2.53 19.73
C GLN A 84 -5.33 2.31 20.20
N LEU A 85 -5.73 1.06 20.48
CA LEU A 85 -6.99 0.85 21.17
C LEU A 85 -6.90 1.55 22.54
N ALA A 86 -7.72 2.57 22.75
CA ALA A 86 -7.93 3.11 24.08
C ALA A 86 -8.55 1.99 24.93
N HIS A 87 -7.77 1.44 25.87
CA HIS A 87 -8.34 0.59 26.89
C HIS A 87 -9.16 1.50 27.82
N SER A 88 -10.48 1.28 27.84
CA SER A 88 -11.33 1.78 28.91
C SER A 88 -10.68 1.43 30.24
N SER A 89 -10.36 2.45 31.03
CA SER A 89 -9.85 2.32 32.38
C SER A 89 -10.91 1.68 33.27
N ALA A 90 -10.96 0.34 33.30
CA ALA A 90 -11.67 -0.43 34.31
C ALA A 90 -10.67 -0.80 35.42
N PRO A 91 -11.02 -0.65 36.71
CA PRO A 91 -10.09 -0.86 37.80
C PRO A 91 -9.89 -2.36 38.09
N GLN A 92 -8.63 -2.72 38.37
CA GLN A 92 -8.15 -3.84 39.18
C GLN A 92 -8.05 -5.25 38.55
N ASN A 93 -6.79 -5.68 38.24
CA ASN A 93 -6.15 -6.84 38.88
C ASN A 93 -4.61 -6.84 38.61
N PRO A 94 -3.70 -6.86 39.61
CA PRO A 94 -2.28 -6.56 39.40
C PRO A 94 -1.38 -7.79 39.13
N ARG A 95 -1.88 -8.87 38.50
CA ARG A 95 -1.08 -10.12 38.34
C ARG A 95 -0.87 -10.67 36.93
N SER A 96 -1.19 -9.92 35.87
CA SER A 96 -0.93 -10.39 34.48
C SER A 96 -0.49 -9.29 33.49
N SER A 97 0.06 -8.17 33.97
CA SER A 97 0.18 -6.95 33.17
C SER A 97 1.54 -6.71 32.49
N GLN A 98 2.37 -7.73 32.26
CA GLN A 98 3.70 -7.50 31.65
C GLN A 98 3.84 -7.88 30.17
N GLN A 99 2.82 -8.45 29.52
CA GLN A 99 2.97 -8.88 28.11
C GLN A 99 1.93 -8.34 27.11
N VAL A 100 0.81 -7.79 27.54
CA VAL A 100 -0.33 -7.47 26.63
C VAL A 100 -0.32 -6.02 26.14
N THR A 101 0.52 -5.15 26.68
CA THR A 101 0.46 -3.70 26.41
C THR A 101 1.08 -3.27 25.07
N ALA A 102 1.85 -4.14 24.41
CA ALA A 102 2.48 -3.81 23.12
C ALA A 102 1.64 -4.23 21.89
N ASP A 103 0.56 -5.01 22.10
CA ASP A 103 -0.09 -5.82 21.07
C ASP A 103 -1.46 -5.29 20.62
N ALA A 104 -1.90 -4.15 21.16
CA ALA A 104 -3.20 -3.53 20.85
C ALA A 104 -3.10 -2.41 19.79
N LYS A 105 -2.10 -2.49 18.90
CA LYS A 105 -1.89 -1.51 17.81
C LYS A 105 -2.57 -2.01 16.55
N SER A 106 -3.35 -1.14 15.91
CA SER A 106 -3.94 -1.39 14.60
C SER A 106 -3.58 -0.27 13.63
N TYR A 107 -3.70 -0.55 12.35
CA TYR A 107 -3.36 0.37 11.27
C TYR A 107 -4.57 0.59 10.39
N ILE A 108 -4.82 1.84 10.02
CA ILE A 108 -5.77 2.20 8.96
C ILE A 108 -5.00 2.80 7.79
N LEU A 109 -5.49 2.53 6.59
CA LEU A 109 -4.98 3.12 5.36
C LEU A 109 -5.94 4.24 4.93
N GLY A 110 -5.43 5.45 4.76
CA GLY A 110 -6.21 6.60 4.30
C GLY A 110 -5.54 7.27 3.11
N SER A 111 -6.32 7.80 2.16
CA SER A 111 -5.77 8.60 1.07
C SER A 111 -5.26 9.94 1.60
N GLN A 112 -4.11 10.40 1.11
CA GLN A 112 -3.62 11.77 1.35
C GLN A 112 -4.25 12.78 0.39
N LEU A 113 -5.11 12.33 -0.52
CA LEU A 113 -5.84 13.24 -1.39
C LEU A 113 -6.83 14.08 -0.57
N PRO A 114 -6.97 15.38 -0.91
CA PRO A 114 -8.03 16.20 -0.36
C PRO A 114 -9.41 15.54 -0.54
N ALA A 115 -10.27 15.62 0.47
CA ALA A 115 -11.55 14.89 0.49
C ALA A 115 -12.50 15.27 -0.66
N ASP A 116 -12.44 16.52 -1.10
CA ASP A 116 -13.14 17.06 -2.27
C ASP A 116 -12.67 16.39 -3.57
N VAL A 117 -11.36 16.21 -3.73
CA VAL A 117 -10.76 15.51 -4.88
C VAL A 117 -11.06 14.02 -4.83
N TYR A 118 -10.90 13.40 -3.65
CA TYR A 118 -11.19 11.97 -3.47
C TYR A 118 -12.64 11.64 -3.85
N LYS A 119 -13.61 12.42 -3.35
CA LYS A 119 -15.02 12.23 -3.66
C LYS A 119 -15.35 12.43 -5.14
N ALA A 120 -14.77 13.46 -5.77
CA ALA A 120 -15.05 13.80 -7.16
C ALA A 120 -14.50 12.79 -8.17
N PHE A 121 -13.38 12.13 -7.84
CA PHE A 121 -12.66 11.29 -8.80
C PHE A 121 -12.53 9.80 -8.42
N VAL A 122 -12.70 9.45 -7.14
CA VAL A 122 -12.55 8.06 -6.65
C VAL A 122 -13.92 7.47 -6.28
N GLU A 123 -14.80 8.22 -5.62
CA GLU A 123 -16.11 7.71 -5.17
C GLU A 123 -17.24 7.86 -6.22
N ASP A 124 -17.04 8.62 -7.30
CA ASP A 124 -18.05 8.81 -8.34
C ASP A 124 -18.10 7.61 -9.30
N GLU A 125 -18.92 6.61 -8.98
CA GLU A 125 -19.09 5.36 -9.73
C GLU A 125 -19.46 5.62 -11.21
N ASN A 126 -20.20 6.69 -11.49
CA ASN A 126 -20.59 7.09 -12.85
C ASN A 126 -19.43 7.65 -13.69
N LYS A 127 -18.34 8.08 -13.05
CA LYS A 127 -17.14 8.60 -13.72
C LYS A 127 -15.94 7.66 -13.64
N SER A 128 -16.03 6.57 -12.87
CA SER A 128 -14.97 5.61 -12.59
C SER A 128 -14.13 5.20 -13.82
N HIS A 129 -14.77 4.92 -14.96
CA HIS A 129 -14.09 4.55 -16.20
C HIS A 129 -13.25 5.69 -16.80
N VAL A 130 -13.75 6.92 -16.74
CA VAL A 130 -13.07 8.11 -17.25
C VAL A 130 -11.96 8.54 -16.30
N THR A 131 -12.16 8.42 -14.99
CA THR A 131 -11.11 8.71 -14.00
C THR A 131 -9.98 7.70 -14.03
N ALA A 132 -10.27 6.41 -14.18
CA ALA A 132 -9.23 5.40 -14.36
C ALA A 132 -8.37 5.70 -15.60
N LEU A 133 -9.01 6.02 -16.74
CA LEU A 133 -8.29 6.42 -17.95
C LEU A 133 -7.48 7.71 -17.74
N THR A 134 -8.07 8.72 -17.11
CA THR A 134 -7.39 9.99 -16.82
C THR A 134 -6.18 9.78 -15.91
N PHE A 135 -6.28 8.89 -14.93
CA PHE A 135 -5.18 8.54 -14.04
C PHE A 135 -4.04 7.85 -14.77
N VAL A 136 -4.34 6.89 -15.66
CA VAL A 136 -3.33 6.21 -16.49
C VAL A 136 -2.62 7.21 -17.40
N VAL A 137 -3.37 8.05 -18.11
CA VAL A 137 -2.79 9.08 -18.98
C VAL A 137 -1.95 10.06 -18.19
N SER A 138 -2.46 10.55 -17.05
CA SER A 138 -1.72 11.48 -16.17
C SER A 138 -0.44 10.83 -15.63
N SER A 139 -0.47 9.54 -15.28
CA SER A 139 0.70 8.80 -14.82
C SER A 139 1.76 8.69 -15.89
N ILE A 140 1.38 8.38 -17.14
CA ILE A 140 2.30 8.33 -18.28
C ILE A 140 2.92 9.71 -18.53
N VAL A 141 2.11 10.78 -18.50
CA VAL A 141 2.57 12.16 -18.66
C VAL A 141 3.55 12.55 -17.55
N CYS A 142 3.24 12.23 -16.30
CA CYS A 142 4.11 12.48 -15.14
C CYS A 142 5.44 11.72 -15.26
N LEU A 143 5.41 10.44 -15.65
CA LEU A 143 6.61 9.63 -15.89
C LEU A 143 7.47 10.17 -17.04
N ALA A 144 6.83 10.80 -18.05
CA ALA A 144 7.51 11.43 -19.19
C ALA A 144 8.08 12.83 -18.88
N GLY A 145 8.10 13.27 -17.61
CA GLY A 145 8.61 14.59 -17.22
C GLY A 145 7.60 15.73 -17.42
N GLY A 146 6.30 15.39 -17.43
CA GLY A 146 5.20 16.36 -17.46
C GLY A 146 4.79 16.87 -18.85
N LYS A 147 5.45 16.41 -19.92
CA LYS A 147 5.09 16.74 -21.30
C LYS A 147 5.29 15.53 -22.20
N ILE A 148 4.25 15.17 -22.94
CA ILE A 148 4.29 14.12 -23.95
C ILE A 148 3.48 14.58 -25.17
N ASN A 149 3.94 14.23 -26.36
CA ASN A 149 3.19 14.50 -27.58
C ASN A 149 2.04 13.49 -27.70
N GLU A 150 0.85 13.98 -28.03
CA GLU A 150 -0.40 13.22 -28.13
C GLU A 150 -0.27 11.98 -29.03
N ALA A 151 0.56 12.07 -30.08
CA ALA A 151 0.82 10.95 -30.99
C ALA A 151 1.34 9.69 -30.26
N TYR A 152 2.13 9.86 -29.19
CA TYR A 152 2.63 8.74 -28.40
C TYR A 152 1.55 8.15 -27.49
N ILE A 153 0.65 8.96 -26.93
CA ILE A 153 -0.48 8.48 -26.10
C ILE A 153 -1.47 7.68 -26.96
N CYS A 154 -1.82 8.21 -28.13
CA CYS A 154 -2.82 7.60 -29.02
C CYS A 154 -2.35 6.25 -29.60
N CYS A 155 -1.04 6.06 -29.76
CA CYS A 155 -0.46 4.80 -30.20
C CYS A 155 -0.69 3.65 -29.20
N TYR A 156 -0.61 3.92 -27.89
CA TYR A 156 -0.85 2.90 -26.85
C TYR A 156 -2.32 2.44 -26.82
N GLN A 157 -3.29 3.34 -26.99
CA GLN A 157 -4.72 2.96 -27.10
C GLN A 157 -5.03 2.16 -28.38
N CYS A 158 -4.31 2.41 -29.47
CA CYS A 158 -4.47 1.64 -30.71
C CYS A 158 -3.93 0.21 -30.61
N VAL A 159 -2.92 -0.05 -29.76
CA VAL A 159 -2.39 -1.41 -29.53
C VAL A 159 -3.42 -2.29 -28.82
N GLU A 160 -4.14 -1.74 -27.83
CA GLU A 160 -5.18 -2.48 -27.10
C GLU A 160 -6.42 -2.76 -27.96
N LYS A 161 -6.83 -1.81 -28.82
CA LYS A 161 -7.88 -2.06 -29.82
C LYS A 161 -7.48 -3.08 -30.89
N LYS A 162 -6.19 -3.16 -31.26
CA LYS A 162 -5.70 -4.22 -32.18
C LYS A 162 -5.73 -5.60 -31.54
N SER A 163 -5.48 -5.72 -30.22
CA SER A 163 -5.51 -7.01 -29.53
C SER A 163 -6.93 -7.57 -29.34
N LEU A 164 -7.93 -6.72 -29.13
CA LEU A 164 -9.34 -7.14 -29.05
C LEU A 164 -9.93 -7.49 -30.43
N ALA A 165 -9.54 -6.77 -31.48
CA ALA A 165 -10.00 -7.08 -32.85
C ALA A 165 -9.46 -8.42 -33.38
N SER A 166 -8.32 -8.92 -32.86
CA SER A 166 -7.80 -10.24 -33.24
C SER A 166 -8.45 -11.41 -32.51
N PHE A 167 -9.19 -11.18 -31.42
CA PHE A 167 -9.87 -12.25 -30.68
C PHE A 167 -11.31 -12.51 -31.17
N GLU A 168 -11.95 -11.54 -31.82
CA GLU A 168 -13.30 -11.72 -32.39
C GLU A 168 -13.32 -12.38 -33.78
N THR A 169 -12.16 -12.65 -34.41
CA THR A 169 -12.12 -13.27 -35.76
C THR A 169 -11.76 -14.75 -35.79
N THR A 170 -11.64 -15.43 -34.63
CA THR A 170 -11.27 -16.87 -34.57
C THR A 170 -12.32 -17.72 -33.85
N GLY A 171 -13.60 -17.38 -33.99
CA GLY A 171 -14.71 -18.21 -33.59
C GLY A 171 -15.84 -18.07 -34.61
N ILE A 172 -16.36 -19.20 -35.08
CA ILE A 172 -17.34 -19.38 -36.17
C ILE A 172 -16.70 -19.52 -37.55
N VAL A 173 -16.23 -20.73 -37.87
CA VAL A 173 -16.98 -21.70 -38.71
C VAL A 173 -16.75 -23.09 -38.15
#